data_AF-A0A3C0I3F4-F1
#
_entry.id   AF-A0A3C0I3F4-F1
#
_cell.length_a   1.000
_cell.length_b   1.000
_cell.length_c   1.000
_cell.angle_alpha   90.00
_cell.angle_beta   90.00
_cell.angle_gamma   90.00
#
_symmetry.space_group_name_H-M   'P 1'
#
loop_
_entity.id
_entity.type
_entity.pdbx_description
1 polymer ?
#
loop_
_entity_poly.entity_id
_entity_poly.type
_entity_poly.pdbx_seq_one_letter_code
_entity_poly.pdbx_strand_id
1 'polypeptide(L)'
;MKNLLEKSIRWLSPRWAAQRQKDRHILTAYEGASYNNRSRSHNPYISSASANTEVQMGGESLLHQARELERNHDLVSGALDMLVSQIVGAGLQTEPMVCDKKGKLINGLNEEIKNLWERWLKSPDITGQMSGGKIQQLDVRSWLRDGGTFKKVFEGYDFPHQNNVLPFSIGCYEYDYVPFHHTRMLEKGMIIQGVEVNEYGAPLAFWMYPSHPGDYSADSNQNNLVRHSIFDTYHIAQTKRFGQLRGITAF
;
A
#
# COMPACT_ATOMS: atom_id res chain seq x y z
N MET A 1 12.04 -30.54 -23.55
CA MET A 1 12.84 -31.24 -24.59
C MET A 1 12.14 -32.54 -24.95
N LYS A 2 11.85 -32.82 -26.23
CA LYS A 2 11.19 -34.07 -26.64
C LYS A 2 12.22 -35.20 -26.63
N ASN A 3 12.06 -36.14 -25.69
CA ASN A 3 12.93 -37.31 -25.53
C ASN A 3 13.03 -38.11 -26.84
N LEU A 4 14.23 -38.61 -27.16
CA LEU A 4 14.50 -39.43 -28.37
C LEU A 4 13.54 -40.61 -28.53
N LEU A 5 13.13 -41.19 -27.39
CA LEU A 5 12.19 -42.30 -27.29
C LEU A 5 10.77 -41.91 -27.78
N GLU A 6 10.31 -40.69 -27.56
CA GLU A 6 8.99 -40.25 -28.06
C GLU A 6 8.99 -40.05 -29.58
N LYS A 7 10.13 -39.65 -30.14
CA LYS A 7 10.29 -39.52 -31.59
C LYS A 7 10.28 -40.89 -32.27
N SER A 8 10.95 -41.89 -31.69
CA SER A 8 10.95 -43.26 -32.23
C SER A 8 9.57 -43.92 -32.12
N ILE A 9 8.86 -43.78 -30.99
CA ILE A 9 7.50 -44.30 -30.84
C ILE A 9 6.54 -43.62 -31.83
N ARG A 10 6.64 -42.30 -32.02
CA ARG A 10 5.79 -41.57 -32.98
C ARG A 10 6.02 -42.03 -34.42
N TRP A 11 7.24 -42.40 -34.77
CA TRP A 11 7.59 -42.90 -36.10
C TRP A 11 7.13 -44.35 -36.30
N LEU A 12 7.33 -45.22 -35.31
CA LEU A 12 6.97 -46.65 -35.39
C LEU A 12 5.48 -46.92 -35.22
N SER A 13 4.81 -46.22 -34.29
CA SER A 13 3.40 -46.42 -33.97
C SER A 13 2.74 -45.09 -33.58
N PRO A 14 2.20 -44.35 -34.56
CA PRO A 14 1.55 -43.06 -34.31
C PRO A 14 0.38 -43.17 -33.33
N ARG A 15 -0.36 -44.28 -33.35
CA ARG A 15 -1.52 -44.50 -32.46
C ARG A 15 -1.09 -44.68 -31.00
N TRP A 16 0.01 -45.40 -30.76
CA TRP A 16 0.56 -45.58 -29.43
C TRP A 16 1.14 -44.28 -28.88
N ALA A 17 1.85 -43.51 -29.73
CA ALA A 17 2.35 -42.19 -29.36
C ALA A 17 1.22 -41.23 -28.94
N ALA A 18 0.13 -41.21 -29.70
CA ALA A 18 -1.03 -40.36 -29.42
C ALA A 18 -1.70 -40.74 -28.08
N GLN A 19 -1.86 -42.03 -27.80
CA GLN A 19 -2.44 -42.49 -26.54
C GLN A 19 -1.56 -42.11 -25.35
N ARG A 20 -0.24 -42.37 -25.45
CA ARG A 20 0.73 -41.99 -24.40
C ARG A 20 0.72 -40.48 -24.13
N GLN A 21 0.59 -39.67 -25.18
CA GLN A 21 0.53 -38.22 -25.01
C GLN A 21 -0.74 -37.81 -24.26
N LYS A 22 -1.90 -38.41 -24.57
CA LYS A 22 -3.14 -38.19 -23.82
C LYS A 22 -3.00 -38.59 -22.35
N ASP A 23 -2.46 -39.79 -22.09
CA ASP A 23 -2.30 -40.30 -20.73
C ASP A 23 -1.32 -39.43 -19.92
N ARG A 24 -0.25 -38.94 -20.55
CA ARG A 24 0.66 -37.96 -19.93
C ARG A 24 -0.05 -36.64 -19.62
N HIS A 25 -0.88 -36.13 -20.53
CA HIS A 25 -1.66 -34.92 -20.27
C HIS A 25 -2.62 -35.10 -19.08
N ILE A 26 -3.25 -36.27 -18.96
CA ILE A 26 -4.12 -36.63 -17.82
C ILE A 26 -3.30 -36.69 -16.53
N LEU A 27 -2.14 -37.37 -16.54
CA LEU A 27 -1.25 -37.46 -15.38
C LEU A 27 -0.76 -36.07 -14.96
N THR A 28 -0.34 -35.20 -15.89
CA THR A 28 0.06 -33.82 -15.55
C THR A 28 -1.08 -32.98 -15.00
N ALA A 29 -2.33 -33.24 -15.42
CA ALA A 29 -3.50 -32.57 -14.86
C ALA A 29 -3.80 -33.06 -13.43
N TYR A 30 -3.60 -34.34 -13.16
CA TYR A 30 -3.77 -34.95 -11.84
C TYR A 30 -2.64 -34.57 -10.85
N GLU A 31 -1.41 -34.47 -11.35
CA GLU A 31 -0.23 -33.99 -10.62
C GLU A 31 -0.28 -32.50 -10.25
N GLY A 32 -1.28 -31.75 -10.70
CA GLY A 32 -1.50 -30.35 -10.32
C GLY A 32 -1.68 -30.13 -8.81
N ALA A 33 -1.92 -31.20 -8.04
CA ALA A 33 -2.02 -31.19 -6.58
C ALA A 33 -0.70 -31.56 -5.85
N SER A 34 0.36 -31.98 -6.54
CA SER A 34 1.62 -32.40 -5.92
C SER A 34 2.69 -31.30 -5.93
N TYR A 35 3.26 -31.05 -4.75
CA TYR A 35 4.15 -29.94 -4.38
C TYR A 35 5.49 -29.85 -5.16
N ASN A 36 5.85 -30.84 -5.98
CA ASN A 36 7.19 -30.95 -6.58
C ASN A 36 7.16 -31.28 -8.08
N ASN A 37 6.66 -30.35 -8.90
CA ASN A 37 6.69 -30.53 -10.36
C ASN A 37 7.69 -29.59 -11.05
N ARG A 38 8.89 -30.12 -11.36
CA ARG A 38 9.97 -29.43 -12.11
C ARG A 38 9.71 -29.32 -13.62
N SER A 39 8.51 -29.66 -14.10
CA SER A 39 8.21 -29.74 -15.55
C SER A 39 7.43 -28.54 -16.12
N ARG A 40 7.02 -27.57 -15.28
CA ARG A 40 6.52 -26.27 -15.75
C ARG A 40 7.69 -25.31 -16.00
N SER A 41 7.69 -24.62 -17.14
CA SER A 41 8.58 -23.47 -17.38
C SER A 41 8.32 -22.33 -16.38
N HIS A 42 7.14 -22.33 -15.77
CA HIS A 42 6.72 -21.46 -14.70
C HIS A 42 6.46 -22.31 -13.45
N ASN A 43 7.49 -22.50 -12.61
CA ASN A 43 7.30 -23.12 -11.30
C ASN A 43 6.49 -22.14 -10.44
N PRO A 44 5.21 -22.40 -10.11
CA PRO A 44 4.45 -21.48 -9.27
C PRO A 44 5.17 -21.36 -7.92
N TYR A 45 5.45 -20.14 -7.49
CA TYR A 45 6.00 -19.90 -6.16
C TYR A 45 4.93 -20.27 -5.14
N ILE A 46 5.10 -21.41 -4.47
CA ILE A 46 4.22 -21.87 -3.40
C ILE A 46 4.85 -21.43 -2.08
N SER A 47 4.35 -20.33 -1.54
CA SER A 47 4.70 -19.85 -0.21
C SER A 47 3.61 -20.23 0.78
N SER A 48 4.02 -20.82 1.90
CA SER A 48 3.19 -20.98 3.10
C SER A 48 3.37 -19.80 4.08
N ALA A 49 4.10 -18.76 3.67
CA ALA A 49 4.43 -17.65 4.52
C ALA A 49 3.20 -16.77 4.80
N SER A 50 3.25 -16.08 5.95
CA SER A 50 2.23 -15.10 6.31
C SER A 50 2.28 -13.92 5.34
N ALA A 51 1.17 -13.17 5.24
CA ALA A 51 1.12 -11.98 4.42
C ALA A 51 2.23 -10.98 4.80
N ASN A 52 2.45 -10.76 6.10
CA ASN A 52 3.51 -9.87 6.57
C ASN A 52 4.91 -10.41 6.19
N THR A 53 5.15 -11.71 6.26
CA THR A 53 6.44 -12.29 5.85
C THR A 53 6.72 -12.06 4.36
N GLU A 54 5.72 -12.24 3.49
CA GLU A 54 5.88 -11.99 2.05
C GLU A 54 6.15 -10.51 1.75
N VAL A 55 5.40 -9.61 2.41
CA VAL A 55 5.62 -8.17 2.28
C VAL A 55 7.01 -7.78 2.80
N GLN A 56 7.52 -8.43 3.85
CA GLN A 56 8.87 -8.17 4.37
C GLN A 56 9.96 -8.62 3.41
N MET A 57 9.73 -9.71 2.65
CA MET A 57 10.70 -10.25 1.70
C MET A 57 10.81 -9.43 0.42
N GLY A 58 9.71 -8.85 -0.06
CA GLY A 58 9.67 -8.23 -1.39
C GLY A 58 9.00 -6.87 -1.49
N GLY A 59 8.34 -6.39 -0.44
CA GLY A 59 7.51 -5.17 -0.49
C GLY A 59 8.29 -3.93 -0.92
N GLU A 60 9.46 -3.69 -0.32
CA GLU A 60 10.35 -2.57 -0.68
C GLU A 60 10.85 -2.67 -2.13
N SER A 61 11.26 -3.87 -2.56
CA SER A 61 11.71 -4.09 -3.94
C SER A 61 10.59 -3.85 -4.96
N LEU A 62 9.38 -4.33 -4.67
CA LEU A 62 8.21 -4.12 -5.53
C LEU A 62 7.84 -2.63 -5.62
N LEU A 63 7.91 -1.90 -4.50
CA LEU A 63 7.70 -0.45 -4.48
C LEU A 63 8.72 0.26 -5.38
N HIS A 64 10.02 -0.06 -5.26
CA HIS A 64 11.04 0.55 -6.11
C HIS A 64 10.83 0.24 -7.60
N GLN A 65 10.44 -1.00 -7.92
CA GLN A 65 10.10 -1.41 -9.28
C GLN A 65 8.88 -0.65 -9.81
N ALA A 66 7.83 -0.48 -8.99
CA ALA A 66 6.64 0.28 -9.38
C ALA A 66 6.96 1.76 -9.67
N ARG A 67 7.80 2.39 -8.84
CA ARG A 67 8.28 3.76 -9.09
C ARG A 67 9.13 3.86 -10.36
N GLU A 68 9.95 2.86 -10.64
CA GLU A 68 10.74 2.80 -11.89
C GLU A 68 9.85 2.62 -13.12
N LEU A 69 8.84 1.76 -13.03
CA LEU A 69 7.86 1.54 -14.09
C LEU A 69 7.06 2.82 -14.38
N GLU A 70 6.64 3.54 -13.35
CA GLU A 70 5.98 4.84 -13.53
C GLU A 70 6.88 5.86 -14.24
N ARG A 71 8.17 5.95 -13.86
CA ARG A 71 9.11 6.90 -14.47
C ARG A 71 9.39 6.60 -15.94
N ASN A 72 9.53 5.32 -16.28
CA ASN A 72 10.04 4.91 -17.60
C ASN A 72 8.96 4.47 -18.58
N HIS A 73 7.76 4.10 -18.11
CA HIS A 73 6.70 3.58 -18.97
C HIS A 73 5.47 4.48 -18.94
N ASP A 74 5.24 5.13 -20.08
CA ASP A 74 4.07 5.97 -20.37
C ASP A 74 2.72 5.30 -20.09
N LEU A 75 2.56 4.01 -20.41
CA LEU A 75 1.34 3.25 -20.12
C LEU A 75 1.05 3.17 -18.62
N VAL A 76 2.10 3.00 -17.78
CA VAL A 76 1.95 2.92 -16.33
C VAL A 76 1.59 4.28 -15.76
N SER A 77 2.31 5.33 -16.16
CA SER A 77 2.03 6.70 -15.73
C SER A 77 0.62 7.15 -16.16
N GLY A 78 0.24 6.90 -17.42
CA GLY A 78 -1.08 7.23 -17.95
C GLY A 78 -2.22 6.44 -17.29
N ALA A 79 -1.99 5.17 -16.94
CA ALA A 79 -2.95 4.38 -16.18
C ALA A 79 -3.16 4.95 -14.77
N LEU A 80 -2.09 5.36 -14.08
CA LEU A 80 -2.19 6.01 -12.77
C LEU A 80 -2.91 7.35 -12.87
N ASP A 81 -2.61 8.18 -13.86
CA ASP A 81 -3.28 9.47 -14.09
C ASP A 81 -4.79 9.29 -14.29
N MET A 82 -5.17 8.31 -15.11
CA MET A 82 -6.57 7.95 -15.33
C MET A 82 -7.24 7.50 -14.03
N LEU A 83 -6.62 6.60 -13.27
CA LEU A 83 -7.19 6.10 -12.01
C LEU A 83 -7.34 7.21 -10.97
N VAL A 84 -6.33 8.06 -10.80
CA VAL A 84 -6.38 9.20 -9.87
C VAL A 84 -7.50 10.16 -10.28
N SER A 85 -7.62 10.47 -11.57
CA SER A 85 -8.67 11.33 -12.09
C SER A 85 -10.07 10.74 -11.91
N GLN A 86 -10.23 9.41 -12.00
CA GLN A 86 -11.53 8.76 -11.82
C GLN A 86 -11.91 8.59 -10.34
N ILE A 87 -10.95 8.35 -9.46
CA ILE A 87 -11.19 8.12 -8.03
C ILE A 87 -11.42 9.45 -7.30
N VAL A 88 -10.57 10.46 -7.55
CA VAL A 88 -10.58 11.73 -6.79
C VAL A 88 -11.11 12.88 -7.64
N GLY A 89 -10.77 12.91 -8.93
CA GLY A 89 -11.06 14.05 -9.79
C GLY A 89 -10.44 15.34 -9.24
N ALA A 90 -11.27 16.36 -9.03
CA ALA A 90 -10.86 17.65 -8.46
C ALA A 90 -10.72 17.64 -6.92
N GLY A 91 -11.17 16.58 -6.25
CA GLY A 91 -11.18 16.45 -4.80
C GLY A 91 -12.52 15.93 -4.29
N LEU A 92 -12.46 14.96 -3.39
CA LEU A 92 -13.60 14.42 -2.66
C LEU A 92 -14.18 15.49 -1.74
N GLN A 93 -15.48 15.74 -1.89
CA GLN A 93 -16.24 16.68 -1.09
C GLN A 93 -16.96 15.92 0.04
N THR A 94 -17.09 16.55 1.18
CA THR A 94 -17.80 16.01 2.34
C THR A 94 -18.95 16.93 2.71
N GLU A 95 -20.14 16.36 2.88
CA GLU A 95 -21.33 17.10 3.33
C GLU A 95 -21.59 16.78 4.82
N PRO A 96 -21.53 17.77 5.72
CA PRO A 96 -21.82 17.56 7.12
C PRO A 96 -23.31 17.25 7.33
N MET A 97 -23.60 16.26 8.18
CA MET A 97 -24.96 15.77 8.45
C MET A 97 -25.30 15.84 9.96
N VAL A 98 -24.99 16.96 10.61
CA VAL A 98 -25.31 17.17 12.02
C VAL A 98 -26.82 17.31 12.21
N CYS A 99 -27.35 16.54 13.16
CA CYS A 99 -28.77 16.50 13.51
C CYS A 99 -29.00 16.94 14.96
N ASP A 100 -30.16 17.53 15.23
CA ASP A 100 -30.64 17.78 16.60
C ASP A 100 -31.05 16.46 17.28
N LYS A 101 -31.32 16.49 18.59
CA LYS A 101 -31.80 15.35 19.41
C LYS A 101 -33.03 14.64 18.82
N LYS A 102 -33.80 15.31 17.97
CA LYS A 102 -34.98 14.77 17.28
C LYS A 102 -34.67 14.20 15.88
N GLY A 103 -33.41 14.14 15.46
CA GLY A 103 -33.00 13.62 14.14
C GLY A 103 -33.20 14.59 12.97
N LYS A 104 -33.52 15.86 13.22
CA LYS A 104 -33.66 16.89 12.18
C LYS A 104 -32.30 17.51 11.88
N LEU A 105 -31.93 17.61 10.60
CA LEU A 105 -30.71 18.31 10.16
C LEU A 105 -30.71 19.76 10.62
N ILE A 106 -29.56 20.19 11.15
CA ILE A 106 -29.31 21.57 11.57
C ILE A 106 -28.61 22.29 10.42
N ASN A 107 -29.39 22.79 9.45
CA ASN A 107 -28.85 23.34 8.20
C ASN A 107 -27.83 24.46 8.41
N GLY A 108 -28.10 25.43 9.29
CA GLY A 108 -27.17 26.54 9.55
C GLY A 108 -25.81 26.06 10.08
N LEU A 109 -25.82 25.13 11.04
CA LEU A 109 -24.59 24.54 11.58
C LEU A 109 -23.84 23.71 10.53
N ASN A 110 -24.56 22.93 9.71
CA ASN A 110 -23.95 22.16 8.64
C ASN A 110 -23.28 23.08 7.60
N GLU A 111 -23.94 24.20 7.25
CA GLU A 111 -23.37 25.20 6.34
C GLU A 111 -22.12 25.88 6.94
N GLU A 112 -22.13 26.21 8.22
CA GLU A 112 -20.95 26.73 8.92
C GLU A 112 -19.77 25.74 8.92
N ILE A 113 -20.03 24.47 9.26
CA ILE A 113 -19.01 23.41 9.25
C ILE A 113 -18.44 23.23 7.86
N LYS A 114 -19.30 23.19 6.83
CA LYS A 114 -18.90 23.06 5.43
C LYS A 114 -17.99 24.21 5.01
N ASN A 115 -18.39 25.46 5.29
CA ASN A 115 -17.61 26.64 4.95
C ASN A 115 -16.24 26.66 5.66
N LEU A 116 -16.16 26.25 6.92
CA LEU A 116 -14.89 26.14 7.65
C LEU A 116 -13.99 25.05 7.04
N TRP A 117 -14.57 23.90 6.73
CA TRP A 117 -13.86 22.77 6.12
C TRP A 117 -13.30 23.12 4.74
N GLU A 118 -14.12 23.72 3.87
CA GLU A 118 -13.69 24.16 2.52
C GLU A 118 -12.58 25.22 2.57
N ARG A 119 -12.62 26.13 3.56
CA ARG A 119 -11.55 27.11 3.78
C ARG A 119 -10.26 26.44 4.21
N TRP A 120 -10.33 25.49 5.13
CA TRP A 120 -9.18 24.73 5.60
C TRP A 120 -8.57 23.85 4.50
N LEU A 121 -9.40 23.24 3.64
CA LEU A 121 -8.97 22.44 2.49
C LEU A 121 -8.12 23.21 1.45
N LYS A 122 -8.05 24.54 1.52
CA LYS A 122 -7.15 25.32 0.64
C LYS A 122 -5.68 25.09 0.94
N SER A 123 -5.32 24.84 2.21
CA SER A 123 -3.93 24.64 2.64
C SER A 123 -3.81 23.73 3.89
N PRO A 124 -4.38 22.51 3.89
CA PRO A 124 -4.38 21.63 5.07
C PRO A 124 -3.01 21.04 5.41
N ASP A 125 -2.06 21.06 4.47
CA ASP A 125 -0.73 20.49 4.66
C ASP A 125 0.16 21.35 5.57
N ILE A 126 0.93 20.73 6.46
CA ILE A 126 1.79 21.43 7.43
C ILE A 126 2.86 22.34 6.79
N THR A 127 3.22 22.11 5.53
CA THR A 127 4.18 22.96 4.80
C THR A 127 3.49 24.14 4.10
N GLY A 128 2.16 24.11 3.97
CA GLY A 128 1.37 25.11 3.25
C GLY A 128 1.46 25.02 1.72
N GLN A 129 2.04 23.95 1.17
CA GLN A 129 2.27 23.82 -0.27
C GLN A 129 1.14 23.13 -1.01
N MET A 130 0.29 22.38 -0.31
CA MET A 130 -0.71 21.51 -0.92
C MET A 130 -2.11 21.81 -0.42
N SER A 131 -3.05 21.90 -1.36
CA SER A 131 -4.49 21.86 -1.05
C SER A 131 -4.93 20.43 -0.72
N GLY A 132 -6.08 20.28 -0.07
CA GLY A 132 -6.65 18.98 0.27
C GLY A 132 -6.92 18.11 -0.95
N GLY A 133 -7.39 18.70 -2.06
CA GLY A 133 -7.55 17.98 -3.33
C GLY A 133 -6.21 17.44 -3.86
N LYS A 134 -5.12 18.22 -3.75
CA LYS A 134 -3.78 17.76 -4.15
C LYS A 134 -3.27 16.63 -3.25
N ILE A 135 -3.49 16.73 -1.94
CA ILE A 135 -3.16 15.65 -0.99
C ILE A 135 -3.91 14.37 -1.38
N GLN A 136 -5.23 14.44 -1.61
CA GLN A 136 -6.03 13.27 -1.99
C GLN A 136 -5.55 12.63 -3.30
N GLN A 137 -5.20 13.43 -4.31
CA GLN A 137 -4.66 12.92 -5.58
C GLN A 137 -3.33 12.20 -5.37
N LEU A 138 -2.42 12.77 -4.59
CA LEU A 138 -1.14 12.15 -4.26
C LEU A 138 -1.32 10.90 -3.40
N ASP A 139 -2.27 10.90 -2.48
CA ASP A 139 -2.58 9.75 -1.63
C ASP A 139 -3.06 8.57 -2.45
N VAL A 140 -3.99 8.79 -3.39
CA VAL A 140 -4.45 7.73 -4.29
C VAL A 140 -3.34 7.25 -5.21
N ARG A 141 -2.53 8.17 -5.73
CA ARG A 141 -1.39 7.80 -6.58
C ARG A 141 -0.38 6.93 -5.83
N SER A 142 0.05 7.35 -4.65
CA SER A 142 0.99 6.61 -3.80
C SER A 142 0.37 5.32 -3.27
N TRP A 143 -0.92 5.32 -2.94
CA TRP A 143 -1.63 4.11 -2.52
C TRP A 143 -1.62 3.03 -3.61
N LEU A 144 -1.88 3.41 -4.87
CA LEU A 144 -1.86 2.48 -6.01
C LEU A 144 -0.43 2.06 -6.38
N ARG A 145 0.51 3.02 -6.42
CA ARG A 145 1.89 2.79 -6.86
C ARG A 145 2.76 2.15 -5.79
N ASP A 146 2.80 2.71 -4.59
CA ASP A 146 3.69 2.29 -3.51
C ASP A 146 3.03 1.24 -2.59
N GLY A 147 1.71 1.15 -2.64
CA GLY A 147 0.92 0.30 -1.74
C GLY A 147 0.40 1.04 -0.52
N GLY A 148 0.76 2.31 -0.31
CA GLY A 148 0.25 3.12 0.80
C GLY A 148 0.95 4.45 1.03
N THR A 149 0.48 5.21 2.03
CA THR A 149 1.10 6.44 2.55
C THR A 149 0.68 6.66 4.00
N PHE A 150 1.43 7.47 4.74
CA PHE A 150 1.14 7.84 6.12
C PHE A 150 0.81 9.32 6.23
N LYS A 151 -0.13 9.66 7.12
CA LYS A 151 -0.49 11.04 7.47
C LYS A 151 -0.43 11.21 8.97
N LYS A 152 0.09 12.34 9.45
CA LYS A 152 0.05 12.71 10.86
C LYS A 152 -0.74 13.99 11.04
N VAL A 153 -1.68 14.00 11.97
CA VAL A 153 -2.39 15.21 12.39
C VAL A 153 -1.54 15.90 13.45
N PHE A 154 -1.31 17.19 13.23
CA PHE A 154 -0.69 18.08 14.20
C PHE A 154 -1.75 19.02 14.71
N GLU A 155 -1.94 19.10 16.02
CA GLU A 155 -2.87 20.01 16.68
C GLU A 155 -2.16 21.31 17.08
N GLY A 156 -2.89 22.42 17.08
CA GLY A 156 -2.40 23.75 17.45
C GLY A 156 -2.58 24.80 16.36
N TYR A 157 -2.10 26.02 16.61
CA TYR A 157 -2.07 27.11 15.64
C TYR A 157 -0.65 27.53 15.25
N ASP A 158 0.37 26.99 15.92
CA ASP A 158 1.79 27.34 15.71
C ASP A 158 2.37 26.58 14.51
N PHE A 159 1.78 26.79 13.34
CA PHE A 159 2.30 26.29 12.07
C PHE A 159 2.99 27.41 11.30
N PRO A 160 4.07 27.11 10.56
CA PRO A 160 4.83 28.13 9.83
C PRO A 160 4.05 28.78 8.66
N HIS A 161 2.85 28.28 8.32
CA HIS A 161 2.08 28.71 7.16
C HIS A 161 0.63 29.08 7.52
N GLN A 162 -0.04 29.78 6.60
CA GLN A 162 -1.28 30.55 6.77
C GLN A 162 -2.57 29.81 7.15
N ASN A 163 -2.54 28.52 7.50
CA ASN A 163 -3.77 27.77 7.78
C ASN A 163 -4.25 27.91 9.23
N ASN A 164 -4.58 29.14 9.64
CA ASN A 164 -5.12 29.44 10.97
C ASN A 164 -6.66 29.30 11.04
N VAL A 165 -7.28 28.59 10.08
CA VAL A 165 -8.74 28.43 10.04
C VAL A 165 -9.23 27.42 11.07
N LEU A 166 -8.50 26.31 11.20
CA LEU A 166 -8.75 25.27 12.19
C LEU A 166 -7.45 24.98 12.95
N PRO A 167 -7.52 24.55 14.22
CA PRO A 167 -6.35 24.30 15.07
C PRO A 167 -5.64 22.98 14.73
N PHE A 168 -5.53 22.61 13.45
CA PHE A 168 -4.77 21.44 13.06
C PHE A 168 -4.31 21.47 11.60
N SER A 169 -3.23 20.76 11.34
CA SER A 169 -2.64 20.55 10.01
C SER A 169 -2.28 19.07 9.80
N ILE A 170 -2.11 18.67 8.54
CA ILE A 170 -1.72 17.31 8.17
C ILE A 170 -0.26 17.31 7.69
N GLY A 171 0.59 16.48 8.29
CA GLY A 171 1.87 16.09 7.71
C GLY A 171 1.68 14.92 6.75
N CYS A 172 2.19 15.07 5.53
CA CYS A 172 2.16 14.04 4.50
C CYS A 172 3.50 13.30 4.42
N TYR A 173 3.48 11.99 4.58
CA TYR A 173 4.70 11.16 4.58
C TYR A 173 4.62 10.07 3.51
N GLU A 174 5.70 9.96 2.73
CA GLU A 174 5.88 8.83 1.82
C GLU A 174 5.97 7.50 2.57
N TYR A 175 5.79 6.40 1.84
CA TYR A 175 5.80 5.06 2.42
C TYR A 175 7.13 4.69 3.09
N ASP A 176 8.22 5.26 2.59
CA ASP A 176 9.59 4.98 3.00
C ASP A 176 9.93 5.57 4.38
N TYR A 177 9.13 6.52 4.87
CA TYR A 177 9.29 7.04 6.24
C TYR A 177 9.15 5.94 7.30
N VAL A 178 8.37 4.88 7.02
CA VAL A 178 8.23 3.74 7.93
C VAL A 178 9.01 2.54 7.36
N PRO A 179 10.11 2.10 7.99
CA PRO A 179 10.97 1.05 7.45
C PRO A 179 10.35 -0.35 7.44
N PHE A 180 10.45 -1.04 6.30
CA PHE A 180 10.02 -2.44 6.13
C PHE A 180 10.79 -3.43 7.00
N HIS A 181 12.07 -3.14 7.26
CA HIS A 181 12.97 -4.04 7.97
C HIS A 181 13.02 -3.79 9.50
N HIS A 182 12.25 -2.83 10.02
CA HIS A 182 12.13 -2.63 11.46
C HIS A 182 11.10 -3.59 12.06
N THR A 183 11.56 -4.80 12.38
CA THR A 183 10.75 -5.85 13.01
C THR A 183 11.46 -6.35 14.27
N ARG A 184 10.80 -6.26 15.43
CA ARG A 184 11.36 -6.72 16.72
C ARG A 184 10.26 -7.06 17.72
N MET A 185 10.55 -7.99 18.62
CA MET A 185 9.66 -8.27 19.76
C MET A 185 9.76 -7.15 20.80
N LEU A 186 8.65 -6.84 21.45
CA LEU A 186 8.57 -5.94 22.59
C LEU A 186 8.21 -6.74 23.85
N GLU A 187 8.28 -6.11 25.03
CA GLU A 187 7.79 -6.72 26.26
C GLU A 187 6.29 -7.02 26.18
N LYS A 188 5.52 -6.15 25.51
CA LYS A 188 4.10 -6.31 25.21
C LYS A 188 3.85 -6.07 23.72
N GLY A 189 3.55 -7.14 22.99
CA GLY A 189 3.37 -7.09 21.55
C GLY A 189 4.68 -7.11 20.77
N MET A 190 4.64 -6.59 19.55
CA MET A 190 5.79 -6.61 18.64
C MET A 190 5.71 -5.48 17.62
N ILE A 191 6.82 -5.18 16.99
CA ILE A 191 6.88 -4.32 15.82
C ILE A 191 7.09 -5.21 14.60
N ILE A 192 6.25 -5.03 13.58
CA ILE A 192 6.36 -5.68 12.28
C ILE A 192 6.39 -4.59 11.22
N GLN A 193 7.47 -4.52 10.44
CA GLN A 193 7.61 -3.57 9.32
C GLN A 193 7.34 -2.10 9.71
N GLY A 194 7.86 -1.73 10.89
CA GLY A 194 7.68 -0.42 11.49
C GLY A 194 6.28 -0.17 12.09
N VAL A 195 5.36 -1.13 12.05
CA VAL A 195 4.05 -1.06 12.71
C VAL A 195 4.12 -1.78 14.05
N GLU A 196 3.90 -1.05 15.14
CA GLU A 196 3.76 -1.62 16.48
C GLU A 196 2.36 -2.19 16.65
N VAL A 197 2.27 -3.45 17.07
CA VAL A 197 1.00 -4.16 17.29
C VAL A 197 0.97 -4.76 18.69
N ASN A 198 -0.24 -4.85 19.25
CA ASN A 198 -0.47 -5.58 20.49
C ASN A 198 -0.46 -7.11 20.27
N GLU A 199 -0.66 -7.88 21.33
CA GLU A 199 -0.71 -9.36 21.31
C GLU A 199 -1.83 -9.93 20.41
N TYR A 200 -2.86 -9.13 20.12
CA TYR A 200 -3.97 -9.49 19.24
C TYR A 200 -3.76 -9.04 17.79
N GLY A 201 -2.62 -8.41 17.47
CA GLY A 201 -2.30 -7.89 16.14
C GLY A 201 -2.94 -6.52 15.81
N ALA A 202 -3.53 -5.82 16.78
CA ALA A 202 -4.07 -4.49 16.58
C ALA A 202 -2.95 -3.43 16.53
N PRO A 203 -2.89 -2.56 15.51
CA PRO A 203 -1.91 -1.47 15.43
C PRO A 203 -2.04 -0.47 16.57
N LEU A 204 -0.91 -0.12 17.20
CA LEU A 204 -0.81 0.86 18.29
C LEU A 204 -0.04 2.11 17.87
N ALA A 205 0.99 1.95 17.03
CA ALA A 205 1.87 3.03 16.61
C ALA A 205 2.62 2.69 15.32
N PHE A 206 3.18 3.72 14.69
CA PHE A 206 4.11 3.62 13.58
C PHE A 206 5.46 4.18 13.99
N TRP A 207 6.53 3.50 13.63
CA TRP A 207 7.90 3.92 13.86
C TRP A 207 8.42 4.57 12.59
N MET A 208 8.61 5.88 12.60
CA MET A 208 8.99 6.68 11.43
C MET A 208 10.39 7.26 11.55
N TYR A 209 11.07 7.42 10.42
CA TYR A 209 12.27 8.25 10.33
C TYR A 209 11.92 9.72 10.53
N PRO A 210 12.77 10.53 11.18
CA PRO A 210 12.55 11.96 11.37
C PRO A 210 12.74 12.76 10.08
N SER A 211 13.49 12.21 9.12
CA SER A 211 13.71 12.76 7.77
C SER A 211 13.58 11.64 6.74
N HIS A 212 13.35 11.99 5.47
CA HIS A 212 13.16 10.97 4.44
C HIS A 212 14.48 10.19 4.24
N PRO A 213 14.47 8.85 4.28
CA PRO A 213 15.70 8.05 4.26
C PRO A 213 16.50 8.15 2.94
N GLY A 214 15.87 8.65 1.87
CA GLY A 214 16.53 8.93 0.59
C GLY A 214 17.16 10.32 0.47
N ASP A 215 17.02 11.20 1.48
CA ASP A 215 17.56 12.56 1.42
C ASP A 215 19.09 12.58 1.62
N TYR A 216 19.78 13.41 0.84
CA TYR A 216 21.25 13.51 0.84
C TYR A 216 21.85 13.92 2.20
N SER A 217 21.09 14.66 3.01
CA SER A 217 21.47 15.16 4.34
C SER A 217 20.70 14.48 5.47
N ALA A 218 20.01 13.37 5.20
CA ALA A 218 19.35 12.61 6.25
C ALA A 218 20.38 12.24 7.31
N ASP A 219 20.06 12.47 8.59
CA ASP A 219 20.82 11.89 9.69
C ASP A 219 20.77 10.37 9.49
N SER A 220 21.84 9.81 8.91
CA SER A 220 21.89 8.46 8.35
C SER A 220 21.81 7.37 9.41
N ASN A 221 21.54 7.76 10.65
CA ASN A 221 21.38 6.88 11.77
C ASN A 221 19.97 6.28 11.72
N GLN A 222 19.84 5.15 11.01
CA GLN A 222 18.61 4.36 10.93
C GLN A 222 18.03 3.94 12.30
N ASN A 223 18.81 4.13 13.38
CA ASN A 223 18.40 3.90 14.75
C ASN A 223 17.57 5.04 15.36
N ASN A 224 17.48 6.20 14.74
CA ASN A 224 16.73 7.34 15.26
C ASN A 224 15.25 7.29 14.83
N LEU A 225 14.56 6.17 15.06
CA LEU A 225 13.14 6.06 14.75
C LEU A 225 12.29 6.70 15.85
N VAL A 226 11.29 7.48 15.45
CA VAL A 226 10.32 8.12 16.34
C VAL A 226 9.02 7.35 16.32
N ARG A 227 8.49 7.05 17.51
CA ARG A 227 7.22 6.37 17.68
C ARG A 227 6.06 7.36 17.57
N HIS A 228 5.18 7.17 16.58
CA HIS A 228 3.98 7.96 16.35
C HIS A 228 2.73 7.14 16.65
N SER A 229 1.81 7.69 17.44
CA SER A 229 0.62 7.00 17.90
C SER A 229 -0.41 6.80 16.79
N ILE A 230 -1.16 5.71 16.81
CA ILE A 230 -2.30 5.51 15.88
C ILE A 230 -3.42 6.55 16.09
N PHE A 231 -3.47 7.21 17.26
CA PHE A 231 -4.49 8.21 17.58
C PHE A 231 -4.37 9.49 16.74
N ASP A 232 -3.17 9.82 16.27
CA ASP A 232 -2.89 11.02 15.49
C ASP A 232 -2.24 10.70 14.14
N THR A 233 -2.06 9.42 13.82
CA THR A 233 -1.36 8.97 12.62
C THR A 233 -2.19 7.95 11.87
N TYR A 234 -2.42 8.22 10.59
CA TYR A 234 -3.26 7.45 9.69
C TYR A 234 -2.40 6.77 8.62
N HIS A 235 -2.82 5.58 8.22
CA HIS A 235 -2.15 4.77 7.21
C HIS A 235 -3.18 4.24 6.23
N ILE A 236 -3.07 4.64 4.96
CA ILE A 236 -3.80 4.01 3.87
C ILE A 236 -2.91 2.91 3.28
N ALA A 237 -3.46 1.72 3.11
CA ALA A 237 -2.71 0.54 2.70
C ALA A 237 -3.51 -0.33 1.72
N GLN A 238 -2.85 -0.80 0.66
CA GLN A 238 -3.40 -1.77 -0.29
C GLN A 238 -3.21 -3.19 0.25
N THR A 239 -4.14 -3.64 1.10
CA THR A 239 -4.11 -4.97 1.71
C THR A 239 -4.90 -5.99 0.89
N LYS A 240 -4.33 -7.18 0.69
CA LYS A 240 -4.95 -8.28 -0.10
C LYS A 240 -5.19 -9.54 0.74
N ARG A 241 -4.59 -9.64 1.93
CA ARG A 241 -4.68 -10.81 2.83
C ARG A 241 -5.00 -10.37 4.26
N PHE A 242 -5.71 -11.21 5.01
CA PHE A 242 -5.98 -10.96 6.43
C PHE A 242 -4.68 -10.88 7.24
N GLY A 243 -4.63 -9.97 8.21
CA GLY A 243 -3.47 -9.73 9.07
C GLY A 243 -2.31 -8.98 8.39
N GLN A 244 -2.46 -8.58 7.12
CA GLN A 244 -1.47 -7.79 6.40
C GLN A 244 -1.43 -6.34 6.96
N LEU A 245 -0.27 -5.92 7.47
CA LEU A 245 -0.11 -4.60 8.09
C LEU A 245 0.33 -3.52 7.11
N ARG A 246 1.19 -3.87 6.15
CA ARG A 246 1.69 -2.97 5.09
C ARG A 246 1.11 -3.37 3.74
N GLY A 247 0.68 -2.40 2.96
CA GLY A 247 0.19 -2.61 1.61
C GLY A 247 1.34 -2.88 0.62
N ILE A 248 0.97 -3.39 -0.54
CA ILE A 248 1.87 -3.60 -1.67
C ILE A 248 1.29 -2.92 -2.91
N THR A 249 2.18 -2.57 -3.84
CA THR A 249 1.81 -1.98 -5.12
C THR A 249 0.70 -2.76 -5.86
N ALA A 250 -0.09 -2.04 -6.65
CA ALA A 250 -1.10 -2.61 -7.52
C ALA A 250 -0.51 -3.29 -8.78
N PHE A 251 0.76 -2.98 -9.11
CA PHE A 251 1.47 -3.49 -10.29
C PHE A 251 2.09 -4.88 -10.06
#